data_AF-A0ABD4VB25-F1
#
_entry.id   AF-A0ABD4VB25-F1
#
_cell.length_a   1.000
_cell.length_b   1.000
_cell.length_c   1.000
_cell.angle_alpha   90.00
_cell.angle_beta   90.00
_cell.angle_gamma   90.00
#
_symmetry.space_group_name_H-M   'P 1'
#
loop_
_entity.id
_entity.type
_entity.pdbx_description
1 polymer ?
#
loop_
_entity_poly.entity_id
_entity_poly.type
_entity_poly.pdbx_seq_one_letter_code
_entity_poly.pdbx_strand_id
1 'polypeptide(L)'
;MTTGRKTTTIFLTVLCALLSTILGLTQEWPSWAWAALAVVVVGVPVAAFKIAALRRGSLPSDFTNFVPTAPIERREHHVRGVALPSHWPDYDFLFSATVRWHPLEARNGHCVLNPAGLAAEAVLDRARTLTEQREPSRASFVQHELSGVLSTLRPDSSGRLQVMAENITLTLRESDQERLDKLAEVRKDKAVWEHQRKYEQSKREYLGDDVLKDTGSAVVWWLAKNDNQIDKTVADLGLLAQLTSAANDTDIPERLQDLLPSSDGSSTPVMEREPTTADHFDAFLAGMGFTDGDVRRGMLTKQIADIIRTQDRHETADELLRRYDPPAFTSRADDQPEEPDTADEPQAS
;
A
#
# COMPACT_ATOMS: atom_id res chain seq x y z
N MET A 1 -7.76 -17.39 31.37
CA MET A 1 -7.19 -16.67 32.53
C MET A 1 -8.19 -16.57 33.70
N THR A 2 -8.79 -17.67 34.16
CA THR A 2 -9.81 -17.67 35.24
C THR A 2 -9.39 -18.45 36.50
N THR A 3 -8.25 -19.16 36.44
CA THR A 3 -7.71 -19.94 37.56
C THR A 3 -7.13 -19.08 38.67
N GLY A 4 -6.56 -17.90 38.33
CA GLY A 4 -5.89 -17.01 39.30
C GLY A 4 -6.83 -16.32 40.30
N ARG A 5 -8.12 -16.19 39.97
CA ARG A 5 -9.10 -15.48 40.83
C ARG A 5 -9.67 -16.35 41.95
N LYS A 6 -9.68 -17.68 41.77
CA LYS A 6 -10.14 -18.63 42.80
C LYS A 6 -9.05 -18.94 43.82
N THR A 7 -7.80 -19.04 43.37
CA THR A 7 -6.65 -19.27 44.26
C THR A 7 -6.40 -18.08 45.17
N THR A 8 -6.52 -16.84 44.67
CA THR A 8 -6.37 -15.61 45.47
C THR A 8 -7.42 -15.48 46.57
N THR A 9 -8.69 -15.81 46.32
CA THR A 9 -9.73 -15.77 47.37
C THR A 9 -9.49 -16.80 48.47
N ILE A 10 -9.06 -18.01 48.11
CA ILE A 10 -8.74 -19.06 49.10
C ILE A 10 -7.54 -18.62 49.94
N PHE A 11 -6.47 -18.15 49.28
CA PHE A 11 -5.26 -17.69 49.97
C PHE A 11 -5.53 -16.53 50.93
N LEU A 12 -6.37 -15.56 50.52
CA LEU A 12 -6.75 -14.43 51.36
C LEU A 12 -7.54 -14.88 52.60
N THR A 13 -8.49 -15.82 52.44
CA THR A 13 -9.26 -16.34 53.59
C THR A 13 -8.40 -17.09 54.58
N VAL A 14 -7.44 -17.89 54.09
CA VAL A 14 -6.48 -18.62 54.93
C VAL A 14 -5.56 -17.64 55.65
N LEU A 15 -5.05 -16.61 54.96
CA LEU A 15 -4.18 -15.59 55.55
C LEU A 15 -4.90 -14.77 56.63
N CYS A 16 -6.15 -14.36 56.38
CA CYS A 16 -6.96 -13.63 57.37
C CYS A 16 -7.28 -14.46 58.61
N ALA A 17 -7.60 -15.75 58.43
CA ALA A 17 -7.83 -16.66 59.55
C ALA A 17 -6.57 -16.82 60.39
N LEU A 18 -5.41 -17.05 59.75
CA LEU A 18 -4.13 -17.23 60.42
C LEU A 18 -3.70 -15.99 61.22
N LEU A 19 -3.81 -14.79 60.61
CA LEU A 19 -3.53 -13.52 61.30
C LEU A 19 -4.42 -13.31 62.52
N SER A 20 -5.72 -13.64 62.41
CA SER A 20 -6.67 -13.49 63.52
C SER A 20 -6.38 -14.48 64.66
N THR A 21 -5.94 -15.70 64.34
CA THR A 21 -5.52 -16.69 65.33
C THR A 21 -4.26 -16.25 66.07
N ILE A 22 -3.27 -15.68 65.37
CA ILE A 22 -2.03 -15.18 65.99
C ILE A 22 -2.36 -14.01 66.93
N LEU A 23 -3.21 -13.07 66.49
CA LEU A 23 -3.58 -11.90 67.28
C LEU A 23 -4.37 -12.28 68.56
N GLY A 24 -5.24 -13.29 68.46
CA GLY A 24 -5.99 -13.83 69.61
C GLY A 24 -5.11 -14.54 70.65
N LEU A 25 -4.02 -15.17 70.21
CA LEU A 25 -3.03 -15.80 71.08
C LEU A 25 -2.13 -14.78 71.80
N THR A 26 -1.78 -13.68 71.13
CA THR A 26 -0.92 -12.63 71.73
C THR A 26 -1.64 -11.73 72.73
N GLN A 27 -2.98 -11.69 72.68
CA GLN A 27 -3.78 -10.73 73.46
C GLN A 27 -4.76 -11.42 74.43
N GLU A 28 -4.47 -12.66 74.82
CA GLU A 28 -5.22 -13.50 75.78
C GLU A 28 -6.74 -13.37 75.64
N TRP A 29 -7.25 -13.61 74.42
CA TRP A 29 -8.66 -13.39 74.15
C TRP A 29 -9.54 -14.30 75.02
N PRO A 30 -10.58 -13.74 75.66
CA PRO A 30 -11.52 -14.53 76.44
C PRO A 30 -12.19 -15.58 75.56
N SER A 31 -12.47 -16.75 76.11
CA SER A 31 -12.85 -17.98 75.36
C SER A 31 -14.05 -17.81 74.43
N TRP A 32 -14.96 -16.87 74.72
CA TRP A 32 -16.10 -16.56 73.87
C TRP A 32 -15.72 -15.87 72.55
N ALA A 33 -14.58 -15.18 72.50
CA ALA A 33 -14.10 -14.49 71.30
C ALA A 33 -13.56 -15.49 70.25
N TRP A 34 -13.03 -16.63 70.70
CA TRP A 34 -12.67 -17.75 69.80
C TRP A 34 -13.91 -18.36 69.13
N ALA A 35 -15.00 -18.51 69.88
CA ALA A 35 -16.27 -18.97 69.31
C ALA A 35 -16.83 -17.97 68.29
N ALA A 36 -16.75 -16.67 68.58
CA ALA A 36 -17.16 -15.62 67.64
C ALA A 36 -16.32 -15.63 66.35
N LEU A 37 -14.99 -15.81 66.46
CA LEU A 37 -14.10 -15.91 65.30
C LEU A 37 -14.43 -17.13 64.43
N ALA A 38 -14.67 -18.30 65.04
CA ALA A 38 -15.05 -19.50 64.31
C ALA A 38 -16.36 -19.32 63.52
N VAL A 39 -17.35 -18.65 64.13
CA VAL A 39 -18.63 -18.32 63.48
C VAL A 39 -18.41 -17.38 62.30
N VAL A 40 -17.53 -16.38 62.41
CA VAL A 40 -17.24 -15.45 61.30
C VAL A 40 -16.52 -16.16 60.16
N VAL A 41 -15.51 -16.98 60.46
CA VAL A 41 -14.72 -17.69 59.44
C VAL A 41 -15.57 -18.71 58.66
N VAL A 42 -16.54 -19.37 59.31
CA VAL A 42 -17.46 -20.30 58.64
C VAL A 42 -18.64 -19.56 58.00
N GLY A 43 -19.15 -18.50 58.64
CA GLY A 43 -20.33 -17.77 58.21
C GLY A 43 -20.11 -16.96 56.92
N VAL A 44 -18.96 -16.30 56.79
CA VAL A 44 -18.62 -15.48 55.60
C VAL A 44 -18.61 -16.29 54.29
N PRO A 45 -17.94 -17.46 54.18
CA PRO A 45 -17.96 -18.26 52.96
C PRO A 45 -19.34 -18.86 52.66
N VAL A 46 -20.11 -19.26 53.69
CA VAL A 46 -21.48 -19.78 53.50
C VAL A 46 -22.42 -18.69 52.97
N ALA A 47 -22.34 -17.47 53.53
CA ALA A 47 -23.12 -16.33 53.06
C ALA A 47 -22.72 -15.93 51.64
N ALA A 48 -21.42 -15.88 51.33
CA ALA A 48 -20.92 -15.61 49.99
C ALA A 48 -21.40 -16.66 48.97
N PHE A 49 -21.40 -17.95 49.35
CA PHE A 49 -21.91 -19.03 48.52
C PHE A 49 -23.42 -18.92 48.29
N LYS A 50 -24.21 -18.61 49.32
CA LYS A 50 -25.66 -18.40 49.21
C LYS A 50 -26.01 -17.20 48.34
N ILE A 51 -25.30 -16.08 48.47
CA ILE A 51 -25.51 -14.88 47.63
C ILE A 51 -25.07 -15.14 46.19
N ALA A 52 -23.97 -15.86 45.97
CA ALA A 52 -23.54 -16.28 44.63
C ALA A 52 -24.51 -17.28 43.99
N ALA A 53 -25.12 -18.16 44.77
CA ALA A 53 -26.15 -19.11 44.33
C ALA A 53 -27.49 -18.43 44.05
N LEU A 54 -27.85 -17.37 44.78
CA LEU A 54 -29.03 -16.55 44.47
C LEU A 54 -28.85 -15.70 43.20
N ARG A 55 -27.62 -15.26 42.91
CA ARG A 55 -27.30 -14.53 41.65
C ARG A 55 -27.07 -15.46 40.45
N ARG A 56 -26.66 -16.71 40.67
CA ARG A 56 -26.72 -17.76 39.66
C ARG A 56 -28.14 -18.31 39.65
N GLY A 57 -29.02 -17.61 38.93
CA GLY A 57 -30.37 -18.09 38.64
C GLY A 57 -30.34 -19.59 38.33
N SER A 58 -31.28 -20.30 38.93
CA SER A 58 -31.51 -21.73 38.76
C SER A 58 -31.31 -22.14 37.31
N LEU A 59 -30.21 -22.84 37.02
CA LEU A 59 -30.15 -23.66 35.83
C LEU A 59 -31.20 -24.77 36.02
N PRO A 60 -32.17 -24.96 35.11
CA PRO A 60 -33.12 -26.04 35.23
C PRO A 60 -32.35 -27.37 35.13
N SER A 61 -32.47 -28.21 36.14
CA SER A 61 -31.96 -29.59 36.12
C SER A 61 -32.88 -30.50 35.29
N ASP A 62 -33.12 -30.13 34.04
CA ASP A 62 -33.80 -30.98 33.05
C ASP A 62 -32.80 -31.35 31.94
N PHE A 63 -31.82 -32.18 32.29
CA PHE A 63 -30.98 -32.89 31.30
C PHE A 63 -31.43 -34.34 31.07
N THR A 64 -32.52 -34.77 31.71
CA THR A 64 -33.14 -36.09 31.48
C THR A 64 -34.31 -35.93 30.54
N ASN A 65 -34.01 -35.62 29.27
CA ASN A 65 -34.77 -35.93 28.07
C ASN A 65 -34.03 -35.30 26.88
N PHE A 66 -32.91 -35.91 26.46
CA PHE A 66 -32.41 -35.69 25.11
C PHE A 66 -33.42 -36.34 24.15
N VAL A 67 -34.52 -35.64 23.90
CA VAL A 67 -35.23 -35.79 22.62
C VAL A 67 -34.15 -35.55 21.58
N PRO A 68 -33.91 -36.46 20.61
CA PRO A 68 -33.05 -36.15 19.49
C PRO A 68 -33.59 -34.84 18.92
N THR A 69 -32.81 -33.76 19.00
CA THR A 69 -33.18 -32.49 18.38
C THR A 69 -33.61 -32.85 16.97
N ALA A 70 -34.90 -32.63 16.65
CA ALA A 70 -35.43 -32.93 15.33
C ALA A 70 -34.41 -32.37 14.32
N PRO A 71 -33.97 -33.15 13.32
CA PRO A 71 -32.94 -32.71 12.40
C PRO A 71 -33.35 -31.32 11.90
N ILE A 72 -32.54 -30.30 12.20
CA ILE A 72 -32.81 -28.93 11.78
C ILE A 72 -32.94 -29.01 10.27
N GLU A 73 -34.17 -28.90 9.76
CA GLU A 73 -34.39 -28.77 8.32
C GLU A 73 -33.61 -27.55 7.89
N ARG A 74 -32.45 -27.77 7.27
CA ARG A 74 -31.59 -26.71 6.75
C ARG A 74 -32.33 -26.09 5.56
N ARG A 75 -33.16 -25.10 5.87
CA ARG A 75 -33.87 -24.28 4.89
C ARG A 75 -32.87 -23.30 4.30
N GLU A 76 -32.13 -23.80 3.33
CA GLU A 76 -31.03 -23.14 2.64
C GLU A 76 -31.38 -23.00 1.16
N HIS A 77 -31.08 -21.85 0.59
CA HIS A 77 -31.22 -21.58 -0.83
C HIS A 77 -30.01 -20.78 -1.28
N HIS A 78 -29.39 -21.20 -2.38
CA HIS A 78 -28.15 -20.61 -2.82
C HIS A 78 -28.39 -19.74 -4.05
N VAL A 79 -28.01 -18.47 -3.92
CA VAL A 79 -28.10 -17.45 -4.96
C VAL A 79 -26.72 -17.30 -5.59
N ARG A 80 -26.62 -17.38 -6.92
CA ARG A 80 -25.35 -17.31 -7.66
C ARG A 80 -25.38 -16.22 -8.71
N GLY A 81 -24.34 -15.40 -8.72
CA GLY A 81 -24.02 -14.49 -9.81
C GLY A 81 -25.15 -13.53 -10.19
N VAL A 82 -25.92 -13.05 -9.20
CA VAL A 82 -26.99 -12.08 -9.45
C VAL A 82 -26.36 -10.70 -9.62
N ALA A 83 -26.65 -10.05 -10.73
CA ALA A 83 -26.22 -8.68 -10.99
C ALA A 83 -26.98 -7.71 -10.06
N LEU A 84 -26.24 -6.97 -9.25
CA LEU A 84 -26.73 -5.89 -8.41
C LEU A 84 -26.18 -4.55 -8.93
N PRO A 85 -27.02 -3.51 -9.02
CA PRO A 85 -26.57 -2.20 -9.47
C PRO A 85 -25.55 -1.62 -8.49
N SER A 86 -24.53 -0.96 -9.02
CA SER A 86 -23.61 -0.11 -8.26
C SER A 86 -24.02 1.35 -8.34
N HIS A 87 -23.28 2.23 -7.66
CA HIS A 87 -23.44 3.68 -7.79
C HIS A 87 -23.16 4.19 -9.22
N TRP A 88 -22.40 3.45 -10.03
CA TRP A 88 -22.10 3.83 -11.40
C TRP A 88 -22.99 3.04 -12.37
N PRO A 89 -23.66 3.72 -13.32
CA PRO A 89 -24.72 3.13 -14.14
C PRO A 89 -24.27 1.98 -15.06
N ASP A 90 -22.97 1.87 -15.34
CA ASP A 90 -22.40 0.88 -16.26
C ASP A 90 -21.67 -0.28 -15.55
N TYR A 91 -21.72 -0.33 -14.21
CA TYR A 91 -21.00 -1.32 -13.41
C TYR A 91 -21.96 -2.08 -12.51
N ASP A 92 -22.02 -3.40 -12.69
CA ASP A 92 -22.82 -4.30 -11.86
C ASP A 92 -21.92 -5.15 -10.97
N PHE A 93 -22.31 -5.30 -9.70
CA PHE A 93 -21.73 -6.30 -8.82
C PHE A 93 -22.37 -7.67 -9.05
N LEU A 94 -21.56 -8.71 -9.08
CA LEU A 94 -21.98 -10.10 -9.09
C LEU A 94 -22.07 -10.60 -7.64
N PHE A 95 -23.29 -10.77 -7.17
CA PHE A 95 -23.59 -11.24 -5.83
C PHE A 95 -23.86 -12.74 -5.80
N SER A 96 -23.22 -13.45 -4.87
CA SER A 96 -23.58 -14.82 -4.52
C SER A 96 -23.64 -15.00 -3.01
N ALA A 97 -24.60 -15.79 -2.53
CA ALA A 97 -24.75 -16.07 -1.10
C ALA A 97 -25.60 -17.31 -0.85
N THR A 98 -25.47 -17.88 0.35
CA THR A 98 -26.37 -18.90 0.87
C THR A 98 -27.39 -18.25 1.79
N VAL A 99 -28.64 -18.19 1.33
CA VAL A 99 -29.78 -17.62 2.06
C VAL A 99 -30.33 -18.67 3.02
N ARG A 100 -30.54 -18.27 4.28
CA ARG A 100 -31.17 -19.09 5.32
C ARG A 100 -32.38 -18.36 5.86
N TRP A 101 -33.46 -19.08 6.09
CA TRP A 101 -34.69 -18.48 6.62
C TRP A 101 -35.34 -19.36 7.67
N HIS A 102 -36.09 -18.72 8.56
CA HIS A 102 -37.07 -19.39 9.40
C HIS A 102 -38.44 -18.73 9.22
N PRO A 103 -39.52 -19.53 9.17
CA PRO A 103 -40.87 -18.97 9.14
C PRO A 103 -41.18 -18.35 10.50
N LEU A 104 -41.80 -17.18 10.46
CA LEU A 104 -42.48 -16.61 11.60
C LEU A 104 -43.94 -17.10 11.54
N GLU A 105 -44.51 -17.48 12.67
CA GLU A 105 -45.93 -17.85 12.70
C GLU A 105 -46.76 -16.67 12.20
N ALA A 106 -47.34 -16.84 11.01
CA ALA A 106 -48.16 -15.80 10.40
C ALA A 106 -49.45 -15.68 11.21
N ARG A 107 -49.71 -14.48 11.77
CA ARG A 107 -50.96 -14.15 12.49
C ARG A 107 -52.23 -14.39 11.64
N ASN A 108 -52.11 -14.51 10.32
CA ASN A 108 -53.22 -14.40 9.36
C ASN A 108 -53.44 -15.66 8.50
N GLY A 109 -52.89 -16.82 8.85
CA GLY A 109 -53.27 -18.12 8.26
C GLY A 109 -52.95 -18.36 6.77
N HIS A 110 -52.37 -17.39 6.05
CA HIS A 110 -51.92 -17.58 4.67
C HIS A 110 -50.57 -18.31 4.64
N CYS A 111 -50.54 -19.53 4.10
CA CYS A 111 -49.33 -20.32 3.91
C CYS A 111 -48.47 -19.72 2.77
N VAL A 112 -47.18 -19.53 3.02
CA VAL A 112 -46.23 -19.12 1.98
C VAL A 112 -45.89 -20.35 1.12
N LEU A 113 -46.39 -20.38 -0.12
CA LEU A 113 -46.21 -21.48 -1.07
C LEU A 113 -44.74 -21.66 -1.52
N ASN A 114 -43.97 -20.58 -1.59
CA ASN A 114 -42.54 -20.61 -1.94
C ASN A 114 -41.72 -19.71 -0.98
N PRO A 115 -41.30 -20.23 0.19
CA PRO A 115 -40.55 -19.45 1.17
C PRO A 115 -39.11 -19.15 0.71
N ALA A 116 -38.53 -19.98 -0.17
CA ALA A 116 -37.18 -19.79 -0.69
C ALA A 116 -37.09 -18.55 -1.59
N GLY A 117 -38.05 -18.36 -2.50
CA GLY A 117 -38.11 -17.20 -3.38
C GLY A 117 -38.28 -15.89 -2.60
N LEU A 118 -39.19 -15.88 -1.61
CA LEU A 118 -39.42 -14.73 -0.75
C LEU A 118 -38.17 -14.38 0.10
N ALA A 119 -37.47 -15.41 0.60
CA ALA A 119 -36.22 -15.21 1.32
C ALA A 119 -35.11 -14.64 0.41
N ALA A 120 -34.96 -15.17 -0.81
CA ALA A 120 -33.98 -14.67 -1.76
C ALA A 120 -34.25 -13.20 -2.16
N GLU A 121 -35.50 -12.86 -2.45
CA GLU A 121 -35.91 -11.49 -2.76
C GLU A 121 -35.61 -10.53 -1.61
N ALA A 122 -35.94 -10.91 -0.36
CA ALA A 122 -35.64 -10.09 0.82
C ALA A 122 -34.14 -9.88 1.07
N VAL A 123 -33.27 -10.82 0.66
CA VAL A 123 -31.81 -10.64 0.71
C VAL A 123 -31.34 -9.74 -0.42
N LEU A 124 -31.81 -9.98 -1.64
CA LEU A 124 -31.42 -9.20 -2.82
C LEU A 124 -31.84 -7.73 -2.71
N ASP A 125 -33.02 -7.44 -2.17
CA ASP A 125 -33.50 -6.07 -1.98
C ASP A 125 -32.67 -5.29 -0.95
N ARG A 126 -32.29 -5.97 0.16
CA ARG A 126 -31.36 -5.43 1.15
C ARG A 126 -29.97 -5.21 0.55
N ALA A 127 -29.48 -6.17 -0.24
CA ALA A 127 -28.18 -6.06 -0.89
C ALA A 127 -28.17 -4.90 -1.90
N ARG A 128 -29.21 -4.79 -2.73
CA ARG A 128 -29.41 -3.70 -3.71
C ARG A 128 -29.37 -2.33 -3.05
N THR A 129 -30.14 -2.15 -1.98
CA THR A 129 -30.20 -0.86 -1.25
C THR A 129 -28.82 -0.38 -0.81
N LEU A 130 -27.91 -1.31 -0.48
CA LEU A 130 -26.55 -1.00 -0.10
C LEU A 130 -25.66 -0.79 -1.33
N THR A 131 -25.71 -1.68 -2.33
CA THR A 131 -24.80 -1.62 -3.49
C THR A 131 -25.04 -0.38 -4.38
N GLU A 132 -26.27 0.10 -4.49
CA GLU A 132 -26.61 1.31 -5.27
C GLU A 132 -25.89 2.57 -4.76
N GLN A 133 -25.49 2.60 -3.50
CA GLN A 133 -24.80 3.75 -2.88
C GLN A 133 -23.29 3.58 -2.84
N ARG A 134 -22.75 2.49 -3.40
CA ARG A 134 -21.34 2.13 -3.27
C ARG A 134 -20.63 2.14 -4.61
N GLU A 135 -19.43 2.69 -4.61
CA GLU A 135 -18.57 2.70 -5.80
C GLU A 135 -18.04 1.30 -6.12
N PRO A 136 -17.96 0.93 -7.41
CA PRO A 136 -17.47 -0.38 -7.84
C PRO A 136 -15.97 -0.57 -7.57
N SER A 137 -15.20 0.53 -7.47
CA SER A 137 -13.74 0.51 -7.27
C SER A 137 -13.26 -0.26 -6.02
N ARG A 138 -14.13 -0.48 -5.02
CA ARG A 138 -13.79 -1.11 -3.74
C ARG A 138 -14.68 -2.33 -3.43
N ALA A 139 -14.88 -3.21 -4.41
CA ALA A 139 -15.74 -4.40 -4.29
C ALA A 139 -15.48 -5.23 -3.00
N SER A 140 -14.22 -5.49 -2.64
CA SER A 140 -13.87 -6.24 -1.43
C SER A 140 -14.34 -5.58 -0.13
N PHE A 141 -14.31 -4.24 -0.06
CA PHE A 141 -14.81 -3.50 1.09
C PHE A 141 -16.33 -3.61 1.19
N VAL A 142 -17.03 -3.46 0.07
CA VAL A 142 -18.49 -3.60 -0.01
C VAL A 142 -18.92 -5.03 0.35
N GLN A 143 -18.14 -6.05 -0.03
CA GLN A 143 -18.39 -7.43 0.37
C GLN A 143 -18.40 -7.59 1.90
N HIS A 144 -17.42 -7.00 2.60
CA HIS A 144 -17.37 -7.07 4.06
C HIS A 144 -18.54 -6.34 4.71
N GLU A 145 -18.93 -5.19 4.16
CA GLU A 145 -20.09 -4.43 4.64
C GLU A 145 -21.39 -5.23 4.45
N LEU A 146 -21.61 -5.79 3.26
CA LEU A 146 -22.76 -6.67 2.97
C LEU A 146 -22.78 -7.88 3.88
N SER A 147 -21.60 -8.48 4.15
CA SER A 147 -21.47 -9.61 5.05
C SER A 147 -21.97 -9.27 6.44
N GLY A 148 -21.60 -8.10 6.98
CA GLY A 148 -22.09 -7.65 8.29
C GLY A 148 -23.60 -7.42 8.32
N VAL A 149 -24.15 -6.77 7.29
CA VAL A 149 -25.59 -6.43 7.22
C VAL A 149 -26.46 -7.67 7.05
N LEU A 150 -26.10 -8.55 6.11
CA LEU A 150 -26.93 -9.70 5.72
C LEU A 150 -26.79 -10.90 6.65
N SER A 151 -25.72 -10.97 7.47
CA SER A 151 -25.58 -12.02 8.50
C SER A 151 -26.57 -11.88 9.65
N THR A 152 -27.30 -10.76 9.75
CA THR A 152 -28.32 -10.56 10.78
C THR A 152 -29.67 -11.09 10.33
N LEU A 153 -30.30 -11.89 11.21
CA LEU A 153 -31.64 -12.42 11.00
C LEU A 153 -32.65 -11.29 11.12
N ARG A 154 -33.28 -10.92 10.01
CA ARG A 154 -34.27 -9.83 9.95
C ARG A 154 -35.56 -10.29 9.27
N PRO A 155 -36.72 -9.77 9.68
CA PRO A 155 -37.98 -10.08 9.01
C PRO A 155 -37.94 -9.64 7.55
N ASP A 156 -38.59 -10.40 6.68
CA ASP A 156 -38.91 -9.97 5.31
C ASP A 156 -39.91 -8.80 5.31
N SER A 157 -40.08 -8.14 4.16
CA SER A 157 -41.02 -7.01 3.97
C SER A 157 -42.47 -7.38 4.28
N SER A 158 -42.81 -8.67 4.24
CA SER A 158 -44.14 -9.18 4.54
C SER A 158 -44.33 -9.64 6.00
N GLY A 159 -43.28 -9.60 6.81
CA GLY A 159 -43.26 -10.08 8.19
C GLY A 159 -43.47 -11.59 8.35
N ARG A 160 -43.30 -12.39 7.30
CA ARG A 160 -43.65 -13.83 7.30
C ARG A 160 -42.46 -14.75 7.54
N LEU A 161 -41.29 -14.36 7.07
CA LEU A 161 -40.03 -15.07 7.30
C LEU A 161 -39.08 -14.13 8.05
N GLN A 162 -38.17 -14.68 8.84
CA GLN A 162 -36.91 -13.97 9.08
C GLN A 162 -35.81 -14.64 8.27
N VAL A 163 -34.95 -13.80 7.72
CA VAL A 163 -34.03 -14.16 6.65
C VAL A 163 -32.64 -13.59 6.96
N MET A 164 -31.62 -14.43 6.79
CA MET A 164 -30.22 -14.05 6.80
C MET A 164 -29.51 -14.64 5.58
N ALA A 165 -28.29 -14.17 5.31
CA ALA A 165 -27.41 -14.78 4.33
C ALA A 165 -26.03 -15.07 4.93
N GLU A 166 -25.44 -16.17 4.51
CA GLU A 166 -24.10 -16.64 4.84
C GLU A 166 -23.28 -16.83 3.55
N ASN A 167 -21.95 -16.95 3.67
CA ASN A 167 -21.04 -17.19 2.55
C ASN A 167 -21.22 -16.18 1.40
N ILE A 168 -21.24 -14.89 1.76
CA ILE A 168 -21.49 -13.81 0.81
C ILE A 168 -20.22 -13.50 0.03
N THR A 169 -20.33 -13.52 -1.30
CA THR A 169 -19.30 -13.07 -2.22
C THR A 169 -19.86 -11.96 -3.09
N LEU A 170 -19.05 -10.93 -3.29
CA LEU A 170 -19.38 -9.79 -4.15
C LEU A 170 -18.16 -9.52 -5.03
N THR A 171 -18.30 -9.77 -6.32
CA THR A 171 -17.22 -9.55 -7.30
C THR A 171 -17.71 -8.63 -8.40
N LEU A 172 -16.78 -8.07 -9.17
CA LEU A 172 -17.10 -7.43 -10.44
C LEU A 172 -16.79 -8.40 -11.58
N ARG A 173 -17.30 -8.10 -12.79
CA ARG A 173 -16.79 -8.76 -13.99
C ARG A 173 -15.32 -8.41 -14.15
N GLU A 174 -14.51 -9.38 -14.56
CA GLU A 174 -13.06 -9.22 -14.73
C GLU A 174 -12.72 -8.04 -15.65
N SER A 175 -13.43 -7.91 -16.77
CA SER A 175 -13.28 -6.79 -17.72
C SER A 175 -13.50 -5.41 -17.08
N ASP A 176 -14.42 -5.34 -16.11
CA ASP A 176 -14.80 -4.10 -15.47
C ASP A 176 -13.83 -3.76 -14.34
N GLN A 177 -13.36 -4.77 -13.60
CA GLN A 177 -12.29 -4.63 -12.62
C GLN A 177 -11.02 -4.08 -13.28
N GLU A 178 -10.57 -4.69 -14.38
CA GLU A 178 -9.40 -4.22 -15.13
C GLU A 178 -9.53 -2.77 -15.60
N ARG A 179 -10.73 -2.39 -16.08
CA ARG A 179 -11.00 -1.02 -16.52
C ARG A 179 -10.89 -0.03 -15.36
N LEU A 180 -11.44 -0.38 -14.20
CA LEU A 180 -11.36 0.45 -13.00
C LEU A 180 -9.93 0.60 -12.49
N ASP A 181 -9.13 -0.46 -12.56
CA ASP A 181 -7.73 -0.45 -12.15
C ASP A 181 -6.91 0.47 -13.06
N LYS A 182 -7.10 0.37 -14.39
CA LYS A 182 -6.48 1.31 -15.36
C LYS A 182 -6.90 2.76 -15.12
N LEU A 183 -8.19 3.00 -14.83
CA LEU A 183 -8.66 4.35 -14.50
C LEU A 183 -8.07 4.87 -13.18
N ALA A 184 -7.80 3.98 -12.21
CA ALA A 184 -7.14 4.35 -10.97
C ALA A 184 -5.67 4.71 -11.19
N GLU A 185 -4.97 3.96 -12.02
CA GLU A 185 -3.59 4.22 -12.46
C GLU A 185 -3.48 5.59 -13.14
N VAL A 186 -4.28 5.84 -14.18
CA VAL A 186 -4.28 7.13 -14.90
C VAL A 186 -4.57 8.31 -13.95
N ARG A 187 -5.47 8.14 -12.97
CA ARG A 187 -5.74 9.20 -11.97
C ARG A 187 -4.54 9.45 -11.06
N LYS A 188 -3.81 8.42 -10.65
CA LYS A 188 -2.59 8.57 -9.84
C LYS A 188 -1.50 9.27 -10.64
N ASP A 189 -1.28 8.87 -11.88
CA ASP A 189 -0.26 9.45 -12.76
C ASP A 189 -0.55 10.92 -13.04
N LYS A 190 -1.82 11.25 -13.31
CA LYS A 190 -2.24 12.65 -13.47
C LYS A 190 -1.97 13.45 -12.19
N ALA A 191 -2.28 12.92 -11.02
CA ALA A 191 -2.03 13.61 -9.75
C ALA A 191 -0.53 13.84 -9.50
N VAL A 192 0.31 12.85 -9.80
CA VAL A 192 1.77 12.98 -9.74
C VAL A 192 2.26 14.04 -10.71
N TRP A 193 1.79 14.00 -11.96
CA TRP A 193 2.17 14.97 -12.98
C TRP A 193 1.74 16.40 -12.61
N GLU A 194 0.52 16.59 -12.11
CA GLU A 194 0.04 17.89 -11.66
C GLU A 194 0.86 18.44 -10.50
N HIS A 195 1.24 17.57 -9.55
CA HIS A 195 2.11 17.96 -8.45
C HIS A 195 3.50 18.35 -8.94
N GLN A 196 4.11 17.57 -9.83
CA GLN A 196 5.43 17.87 -10.39
C GLN A 196 5.40 19.16 -11.20
N ARG A 197 4.38 19.35 -12.05
CA ARG A 197 4.22 20.57 -12.83
C ARG A 197 4.08 21.80 -11.92
N LYS A 198 3.25 21.72 -10.88
CA LYS A 198 3.09 22.81 -9.91
C LYS A 198 4.40 23.08 -9.17
N TYR A 199 5.13 22.03 -8.77
CA TYR A 199 6.43 22.18 -8.13
C TYR A 199 7.43 22.94 -9.02
N GLU A 200 7.55 22.53 -10.30
CA GLU A 200 8.42 23.22 -11.26
C GLU A 200 7.96 24.66 -11.53
N GLN A 201 6.66 24.90 -11.64
CA GLN A 201 6.11 26.23 -11.82
C GLN A 201 6.41 27.13 -10.62
N SER A 202 6.11 26.68 -9.41
CA SER A 202 6.39 27.42 -8.18
C SER A 202 7.88 27.64 -7.97
N LYS A 203 8.74 26.70 -8.39
CA LYS A 203 10.19 26.87 -8.37
C LYS A 203 10.65 27.97 -9.33
N ARG A 204 10.08 28.04 -10.53
CA ARG A 204 10.39 29.10 -11.50
C ARG A 204 9.90 30.46 -11.02
N GLU A 205 8.69 30.51 -10.46
CA GLU A 205 8.11 31.71 -9.86
C GLU A 205 8.99 32.20 -8.70
N TYR A 206 9.35 31.33 -7.76
CA TYR A 206 10.29 31.67 -6.68
C TYR A 206 11.64 32.15 -7.19
N LEU A 207 12.25 31.44 -8.15
CA LEU A 207 13.55 31.83 -8.68
C LEU A 207 13.47 33.14 -9.48
N GLY A 208 12.41 33.38 -10.24
CA GLY A 208 12.25 34.60 -11.03
C GLY A 208 11.88 35.80 -10.16
N ASP A 209 10.78 35.68 -9.40
CA ASP A 209 10.15 36.81 -8.73
C ASP A 209 10.76 37.14 -7.35
N ASP A 210 11.35 36.15 -6.67
CA ASP A 210 11.99 36.37 -5.36
C ASP A 210 13.52 36.42 -5.46
N VAL A 211 14.15 35.47 -6.15
CA VAL A 211 15.61 35.32 -6.16
C VAL A 211 16.28 36.22 -7.20
N LEU A 212 15.89 36.09 -8.46
CA LEU A 212 16.53 36.77 -9.60
C LEU A 212 15.81 38.07 -9.97
N LYS A 213 14.97 38.62 -9.09
CA LYS A 213 14.29 39.90 -9.31
C LYS A 213 15.26 41.06 -9.48
N ASP A 214 16.29 41.08 -8.64
CA ASP A 214 17.37 42.06 -8.69
C ASP A 214 18.67 41.43 -8.18
N THR A 215 19.81 42.06 -8.49
CA THR A 215 21.13 41.54 -8.09
C THR A 215 21.28 41.45 -6.57
N GLY A 216 20.59 42.29 -5.80
CA GLY A 216 20.62 42.26 -4.34
C GLY A 216 19.92 41.02 -3.77
N SER A 217 18.73 40.69 -4.27
CA SER A 217 18.01 39.47 -3.91
C SER A 217 18.81 38.21 -4.26
N ALA A 218 19.46 38.19 -5.42
CA ALA A 218 20.31 37.08 -5.85
C ALA A 218 21.51 36.89 -4.90
N VAL A 219 22.14 37.98 -4.47
CA VAL A 219 23.24 37.99 -3.48
C VAL A 219 22.78 37.46 -2.12
N VAL A 220 21.63 37.92 -1.62
CA VAL A 220 21.07 37.46 -0.33
C VAL A 220 20.73 35.96 -0.39
N TRP A 221 20.12 35.53 -1.49
CA TRP A 221 19.83 34.11 -1.71
C TRP A 221 21.10 33.27 -1.80
N TRP A 222 22.12 33.74 -2.53
CA TRP A 222 23.40 33.05 -2.66
C TRP A 222 24.11 32.92 -1.31
N LEU A 223 24.10 33.97 -0.49
CA LEU A 223 24.62 33.93 0.89
C LEU A 223 23.88 32.89 1.74
N ALA A 224 22.55 32.93 1.72
CA ALA A 224 21.73 31.99 2.48
C ALA A 224 21.93 30.53 2.03
N LYS A 225 22.24 30.31 0.74
CA LYS A 225 22.49 28.98 0.18
C LYS A 225 23.91 28.46 0.43
N ASN A 226 24.89 29.36 0.62
CA ASN A 226 26.32 29.05 0.76
C ASN A 226 26.87 29.36 2.17
N ASP A 227 26.07 29.15 3.21
CA ASP A 227 26.47 29.32 4.62
C ASP A 227 27.10 30.70 4.94
N ASN A 228 26.58 31.77 4.33
CA ASN A 228 27.03 33.15 4.50
C ASN A 228 28.51 33.39 4.13
N GLN A 229 29.05 32.69 3.12
CA GLN A 229 30.41 32.93 2.61
C GLN A 229 30.53 34.27 1.86
N ILE A 230 30.77 35.36 2.59
CA ILE A 230 30.81 36.73 2.05
C ILE A 230 31.88 36.88 0.96
N ASP A 231 33.11 36.40 1.19
CA ASP A 231 34.24 36.60 0.25
C ASP A 231 33.95 36.02 -1.13
N LYS A 232 33.35 34.83 -1.19
CA LYS A 232 32.94 34.21 -2.45
C LYS A 232 31.74 34.92 -3.08
N THR A 233 30.79 35.39 -2.27
CA THR A 233 29.64 36.15 -2.79
C THR A 233 30.09 37.42 -3.50
N VAL A 234 31.08 38.12 -2.94
CA VAL A 234 31.63 39.34 -3.55
C VAL A 234 32.38 39.01 -4.84
N ALA A 235 33.11 37.89 -4.88
CA ALA A 235 33.78 37.42 -6.10
C ALA A 235 32.77 37.09 -7.21
N ASP A 236 31.65 36.44 -6.86
CA ASP A 236 30.60 36.02 -7.80
C ASP A 236 29.60 37.14 -8.14
N LEU A 237 29.77 38.35 -7.59
CA LEU A 237 28.83 39.47 -7.75
C LEU A 237 28.58 39.82 -9.22
N GLY A 238 29.62 39.81 -10.05
CA GLY A 238 29.50 40.05 -11.49
C GLY A 238 28.69 38.97 -12.21
N LEU A 239 28.88 37.70 -11.83
CA LEU A 239 28.11 36.57 -12.38
C LEU A 239 26.63 36.62 -11.97
N LEU A 240 26.36 36.96 -10.71
CA LEU A 240 25.00 37.14 -10.22
C LEU A 240 24.29 38.30 -10.93
N ALA A 241 25.01 39.40 -11.20
CA ALA A 241 24.48 40.51 -12.00
C ALA A 241 24.14 40.08 -13.43
N GLN A 242 25.00 39.29 -14.07
CA GLN A 242 24.77 38.75 -15.41
C GLN A 242 23.56 37.79 -15.44
N LEU A 243 23.46 36.87 -14.47
CA LEU A 243 22.34 35.92 -14.37
C LEU A 243 21.01 36.62 -14.14
N THR A 244 20.98 37.62 -13.25
CA THR A 244 19.79 38.43 -12.97
C THR A 244 19.37 39.22 -14.22
N SER A 245 20.35 39.81 -14.92
CA SER A 245 20.10 40.59 -16.13
C SER A 245 19.55 39.72 -17.27
N ALA A 246 20.12 38.52 -17.45
CA ALA A 246 19.64 37.54 -18.42
C ALA A 246 18.26 36.96 -18.06
N ALA A 247 17.96 36.76 -16.78
CA ALA A 247 16.66 36.25 -16.33
C ALA A 247 15.51 37.24 -16.55
N ASN A 248 15.79 38.55 -16.53
CA ASN A 248 14.80 39.61 -16.70
C ASN A 248 14.82 40.27 -18.08
N ASP A 249 15.68 39.82 -19.00
CA ASP A 249 15.87 40.42 -20.32
C ASP A 249 16.21 41.92 -20.24
N THR A 250 17.11 42.28 -19.31
CA THR A 250 17.57 43.65 -19.06
C THR A 250 19.08 43.78 -19.24
N ASP A 251 19.57 44.98 -19.53
CA ASP A 251 21.00 45.26 -19.59
C ASP A 251 21.66 45.22 -18.19
N ILE A 252 22.95 44.86 -18.16
CA ILE A 252 23.74 44.79 -16.92
C ILE A 252 24.01 46.22 -16.41
N PRO A 253 23.74 46.53 -15.12
CA PRO A 253 23.99 47.86 -14.57
C PRO A 253 25.43 48.33 -14.75
N GLU A 254 25.63 49.55 -15.26
CA GLU A 254 26.96 50.13 -15.59
C GLU A 254 28.00 49.95 -14.47
N ARG A 255 27.59 50.17 -13.21
CA ARG A 255 28.46 50.03 -12.03
C ARG A 255 29.01 48.61 -11.79
N LEU A 256 28.39 47.59 -12.39
CA LEU A 256 28.77 46.18 -12.25
C LEU A 256 29.39 45.62 -13.53
N GLN A 257 29.44 46.39 -14.62
CA GLN A 257 30.04 45.95 -15.88
C GLN A 257 31.55 45.71 -15.73
N ASP A 258 32.24 46.54 -14.93
CA ASP A 258 33.67 46.40 -14.65
C ASP A 258 34.03 45.13 -13.84
N LEU A 259 33.03 44.53 -13.18
CA LEU A 259 33.18 43.32 -12.38
C LEU A 259 32.87 42.05 -13.17
N LEU A 260 32.41 42.19 -14.41
CA LEU A 260 32.24 41.04 -15.29
C LEU A 260 33.63 40.47 -15.61
N PRO A 261 33.78 39.15 -15.67
CA PRO A 261 34.99 38.56 -16.18
C PRO A 261 35.20 39.10 -17.60
N SER A 262 36.30 39.84 -17.82
CA SER A 262 36.65 40.32 -19.14
C SER A 262 36.71 39.12 -20.07
N SER A 263 35.93 39.14 -21.15
CA SER A 263 36.02 38.15 -22.24
C SER A 263 37.33 38.33 -23.05
N ASP A 264 38.36 38.93 -22.46
CA ASP A 264 39.68 39.05 -23.05
C ASP A 264 40.45 37.76 -22.74
N GLY A 265 40.42 36.84 -23.70
CA GLY A 265 41.41 35.78 -23.80
C GLY A 265 41.25 34.58 -22.86
N SER A 266 40.03 34.23 -22.47
CA SER A 266 39.77 32.84 -22.13
C SER A 266 39.86 32.07 -23.44
N SER A 267 40.99 31.38 -23.66
CA SER A 267 40.99 30.06 -24.29
C SER A 267 39.61 29.48 -24.03
N THR A 268 38.85 29.14 -25.07
CA THR A 268 37.74 28.19 -24.91
C THR A 268 38.23 27.20 -23.86
N PRO A 269 37.62 27.09 -22.66
CA PRO A 269 37.89 25.89 -21.90
C PRO A 269 37.60 24.83 -22.95
N VAL A 270 38.63 24.03 -23.28
CA VAL A 270 38.35 22.71 -23.83
C VAL A 270 37.33 22.23 -22.84
N MET A 271 36.06 22.26 -23.23
CA MET A 271 34.94 21.96 -22.37
C MET A 271 35.37 20.63 -21.80
N GLU A 272 35.80 20.60 -20.55
CA GLU A 272 36.23 19.38 -19.90
C GLU A 272 34.96 18.60 -19.94
N ARG A 273 34.87 17.74 -20.96
CA ARG A 273 33.70 16.95 -21.26
C ARG A 273 33.43 16.28 -19.93
N GLU A 274 32.28 16.59 -19.31
CA GLU A 274 31.92 15.93 -18.06
C GLU A 274 32.16 14.44 -18.30
N PRO A 275 33.00 13.79 -17.47
CA PRO A 275 33.44 12.44 -17.74
C PRO A 275 32.19 11.59 -17.94
N THR A 276 32.02 11.12 -19.16
CA THR A 276 30.86 10.30 -19.51
C THR A 276 30.92 9.01 -18.71
N THR A 277 29.81 8.29 -18.62
CA THR A 277 29.82 6.98 -17.94
C THR A 277 30.86 6.04 -18.58
N ALA A 278 31.13 6.22 -19.88
CA ALA A 278 32.16 5.51 -20.60
C ALA A 278 33.59 5.91 -20.20
N ASP A 279 33.84 7.16 -19.80
CA ASP A 279 35.15 7.65 -19.32
C ASP A 279 35.46 7.12 -17.91
N HIS A 280 34.45 7.05 -17.04
CA HIS A 280 34.58 6.41 -15.72
C HIS A 280 34.84 4.89 -15.85
N PHE A 281 34.19 4.25 -16.81
CA PHE A 281 34.42 2.85 -17.10
C PHE A 281 35.82 2.60 -17.68
N ASP A 282 36.34 3.53 -18.49
CA ASP A 282 37.71 3.48 -19.00
C ASP A 282 38.74 3.52 -17.86
N ALA A 283 38.54 4.46 -16.92
CA ALA A 283 39.37 4.60 -15.73
C ALA A 283 39.33 3.33 -14.85
N PHE A 284 38.16 2.69 -14.73
CA PHE A 284 38.00 1.42 -14.01
C PHE A 284 38.77 0.28 -14.70
N LEU A 285 38.66 0.16 -16.01
CA LEU A 285 39.38 -0.87 -16.78
C LEU A 285 40.90 -0.67 -16.72
N ALA A 286 41.37 0.57 -16.84
CA ALA A 286 42.77 0.92 -16.68
C ALA A 286 43.28 0.62 -15.27
N GLY A 287 42.50 0.93 -14.23
CA GLY A 287 42.83 0.63 -12.83
C GLY A 287 42.93 -0.87 -12.53
N MET A 288 42.18 -1.71 -13.26
CA MET A 288 42.30 -3.17 -13.19
C MET A 288 43.39 -3.77 -14.09
N GLY A 289 44.13 -2.93 -14.82
CA GLY A 289 45.25 -3.35 -15.67
C GLY A 289 44.86 -3.83 -17.07
N PHE A 290 43.62 -3.59 -17.50
CA PHE A 290 43.19 -3.90 -18.87
C PHE A 290 43.56 -2.77 -19.81
N THR A 291 44.63 -2.92 -20.58
CA THR A 291 45.08 -1.93 -21.57
C THR A 291 44.25 -1.95 -22.84
N ASP A 292 44.38 -0.91 -23.66
CA ASP A 292 43.72 -0.82 -24.96
C ASP A 292 44.13 -2.02 -25.85
N GLY A 293 43.16 -2.73 -26.42
CA GLY A 293 43.39 -3.94 -27.24
C GLY A 293 43.23 -5.31 -26.53
N ASP A 294 42.91 -5.39 -25.24
CA ASP A 294 42.59 -6.68 -24.60
C ASP A 294 41.17 -7.15 -24.98
N VAL A 295 41.07 -8.34 -25.58
CA VAL A 295 39.80 -9.02 -25.94
C VAL A 295 38.85 -9.13 -24.75
N ARG A 296 39.38 -9.20 -23.52
CA ARG A 296 38.59 -9.27 -22.29
C ARG A 296 37.82 -7.99 -21.98
N ARG A 297 38.25 -6.82 -22.48
CA ARG A 297 37.51 -5.55 -22.32
C ARG A 297 36.15 -5.60 -22.99
N GLY A 298 36.07 -6.16 -24.20
CA GLY A 298 34.80 -6.30 -24.94
C GLY A 298 33.79 -7.21 -24.22
N MET A 299 34.25 -8.34 -23.68
CA MET A 299 33.39 -9.27 -22.93
C MET A 299 32.85 -8.65 -21.64
N LEU A 300 33.71 -7.96 -20.87
CA LEU A 300 33.30 -7.31 -19.63
C LEU A 300 32.33 -6.15 -19.89
N THR A 301 32.58 -5.35 -20.93
CA THR A 301 31.68 -4.28 -21.36
C THR A 301 30.30 -4.84 -21.69
N LYS A 302 30.25 -5.96 -22.42
CA LYS A 302 28.98 -6.60 -22.80
C LYS A 302 28.20 -7.11 -21.59
N GLN A 303 28.86 -7.73 -20.61
CA GLN A 303 28.21 -8.20 -19.39
C GLN A 303 27.65 -7.04 -18.55
N ILE A 304 28.40 -5.95 -18.44
CA ILE A 304 27.98 -4.78 -17.67
C ILE A 304 26.85 -4.03 -18.39
N ALA A 305 26.91 -3.91 -19.71
CA ALA A 305 25.82 -3.33 -20.50
C ALA A 305 24.52 -4.13 -20.36
N ASP A 306 24.59 -5.47 -20.31
CA ASP A 306 23.42 -6.33 -20.14
C ASP A 306 22.78 -6.13 -18.76
N ILE A 307 23.60 -6.02 -17.71
CA ILE A 307 23.12 -5.69 -16.35
C ILE A 307 22.47 -4.30 -16.33
N ILE A 308 23.07 -3.29 -16.98
CA ILE A 308 22.52 -1.92 -17.02
C ILE A 308 21.17 -1.89 -17.77
N ARG A 309 21.00 -2.70 -18.82
CA ARG A 309 19.70 -2.83 -19.51
C ARG A 309 18.61 -3.44 -18.63
N THR A 310 18.95 -4.39 -17.74
CA THR A 310 17.96 -4.93 -16.78
C THR A 310 17.46 -3.91 -15.75
N GLN A 311 18.16 -2.77 -15.61
CA GLN A 311 17.78 -1.64 -14.75
C GLN A 311 17.13 -0.47 -15.54
N ASP A 312 16.66 -0.73 -16.76
CA ASP A 312 15.99 0.23 -17.65
C ASP A 312 16.83 1.44 -18.08
N ARG A 313 18.17 1.37 -17.97
CA ARG A 313 19.10 2.44 -18.38
C ARG A 313 19.72 2.15 -19.75
N HIS A 314 18.88 1.92 -20.75
CA HIS A 314 19.29 1.47 -22.09
C HIS A 314 20.26 2.42 -22.81
N GLU A 315 20.08 3.74 -22.66
CA GLU A 315 20.95 4.75 -23.29
C GLU A 315 22.41 4.66 -22.82
N THR A 316 22.63 4.39 -21.53
CA THR A 316 23.97 4.25 -20.95
C THR A 316 24.63 2.92 -21.36
N ALA A 317 23.84 1.86 -21.50
CA ALA A 317 24.33 0.57 -21.99
C ALA A 317 24.76 0.63 -23.46
N ASP A 318 24.00 1.33 -24.30
CA ASP A 318 24.29 1.51 -25.72
C ASP A 318 25.51 2.42 -25.94
N GLU A 319 25.70 3.45 -25.10
CA GLU A 319 26.90 4.30 -25.11
C GLU A 319 28.18 3.49 -24.81
N LEU A 320 28.14 2.60 -23.81
CA LEU A 320 29.27 1.72 -23.45
C LEU A 320 29.61 0.74 -24.57
N LEU A 321 28.60 0.09 -25.16
CA LEU A 321 28.81 -0.85 -26.26
C LEU A 321 29.38 -0.15 -27.50
N ARG A 322 28.88 1.03 -27.85
CA ARG A 322 29.36 1.78 -29.01
C ARG A 322 30.85 2.13 -28.93
N ARG A 323 31.40 2.32 -27.73
CA ARG A 323 32.79 2.72 -27.53
C ARG A 323 33.77 1.55 -27.47
N TYR A 324 33.38 0.42 -26.87
CA TYR A 324 34.30 -0.70 -26.62
C TYR A 324 33.99 -1.97 -27.43
N ASP A 325 32.85 -2.03 -28.13
CA ASP A 325 32.49 -3.09 -29.07
C ASP A 325 31.71 -2.47 -30.26
N PRO A 326 32.38 -1.63 -31.09
CA PRO A 326 31.72 -0.97 -32.20
C PRO A 326 31.17 -2.04 -33.16
N PRO A 327 29.89 -1.95 -33.58
CA PRO A 327 29.34 -2.92 -34.52
C PRO A 327 30.18 -2.88 -35.79
N ALA A 328 30.65 -4.05 -36.24
CA ALA A 328 31.40 -4.19 -37.48
C ALA A 328 30.58 -3.60 -38.63
N PHE A 329 30.91 -2.39 -39.06
CA PHE A 329 30.53 -1.89 -40.37
C PHE A 329 31.23 -2.81 -41.37
N THR A 330 30.49 -3.77 -41.92
CA THR A 330 30.93 -4.48 -43.11
C THR A 330 30.88 -3.50 -44.27
N SER A 331 32.03 -2.90 -44.56
CA SER A 331 32.32 -2.16 -45.77
C SER A 331 32.01 -3.05 -46.98
N ARG A 332 30.87 -2.81 -47.62
CA ARG A 332 30.58 -3.25 -48.98
C ARG A 332 31.22 -2.25 -49.95
N ALA A 333 32.47 -2.49 -50.34
CA ALA A 333 33.04 -2.12 -51.65
C ALA A 333 34.52 -2.55 -51.70
N ASP A 334 34.90 -3.12 -52.85
CA ASP A 334 36.23 -3.56 -53.27
C ASP A 334 36.80 -4.84 -52.63
N ASP A 335 36.39 -5.96 -53.22
CA ASP A 335 37.30 -7.00 -53.71
C ASP A 335 36.55 -7.76 -54.81
N GLN A 336 36.71 -7.32 -56.06
CA GLN A 336 36.43 -8.14 -57.25
C GLN A 336 37.42 -9.31 -57.24
N PRO A 337 36.97 -10.58 -57.30
CA PRO A 337 37.86 -11.66 -57.65
C PRO A 337 38.16 -11.58 -59.15
N GLU A 338 39.43 -11.35 -59.48
CA GLU A 338 39.99 -11.61 -60.80
C GLU A 338 39.67 -13.05 -61.24
N GLU A 339 39.19 -13.15 -62.46
CA GLU A 339 38.87 -14.38 -63.19
C GLU A 339 40.18 -15.17 -63.45
N PRO A 340 40.29 -16.44 -63.01
CA PRO A 340 41.48 -17.23 -63.32
C PRO A 340 41.42 -17.76 -64.74
N ASP A 341 42.32 -17.22 -65.56
CA ASP A 341 42.78 -17.75 -66.84
C ASP A 341 43.15 -19.24 -66.70
N THR A 342 42.35 -20.10 -67.32
CA THR A 342 42.72 -21.48 -67.62
C THR A 342 42.36 -21.78 -69.06
N ALA A 343 43.30 -21.43 -69.94
CA ALA A 343 43.44 -22.06 -71.24
C ALA A 343 43.75 -23.55 -71.07
N ASP A 344 42.86 -24.42 -71.56
CA ASP A 344 43.24 -25.48 -72.51
C ASP A 344 41.97 -26.09 -73.15
N GLU A 345 41.69 -25.62 -74.36
CA GLU A 345 41.10 -26.44 -75.43
C GLU A 345 42.02 -27.66 -75.67
N PRO A 346 41.57 -28.82 -76.22
CA PRO A 346 40.95 -28.79 -77.54
C PRO A 346 39.94 -29.90 -77.91
N GLN A 347 39.16 -29.55 -78.93
CA GLN A 347 38.79 -30.35 -80.11
C GLN A 347 37.74 -31.47 -80.02
N ALA A 348 36.65 -31.17 -80.75
CA ALA A 348 36.15 -31.91 -81.90
C ALA A 348 35.52 -33.30 -81.67
N SER A 349 34.20 -33.38 -81.78
CA SER A 349 33.49 -33.66 -83.05
C SER A 349 31.98 -33.65 -82.84
#